data_AF-A0A383CZX9-F1
#
_entry.id   AF-A0A383CZX9-F1
#
_cell.length_a   1.000
_cell.length_b   1.000
_cell.length_c   1.000
_cell.angle_alpha   90.00
_cell.angle_beta   90.00
_cell.angle_gamma   90.00
#
_symmetry.space_group_name_H-M   'P 1'
#
loop_
_entity.id
_entity.type
_entity.pdbx_description
1 polymer ?
#
loop_
_entity_poly.entity_id
_entity_poly.type
_entity_poly.pdbx_seq_one_letter_code
_entity_poly.pdbx_strand_id
1 'polypeptide(L)'
;MENLLDSWGLTVATFSPLVGALVMFLIPKEKEYEHKMIALITSLWVAFVGLMLLIWFDLDATDRLQYVVDKSWIQAIHSRYVVGLDGISLPLLLLTVLIVPLCIVYSWNHF
;
A
#
# COMPACT_ATOMS: atom_id res chain seq x y z
N MET A 1 -18.05 -9.88 11.47
CA MET A 1 -18.36 -9.09 10.26
C MET A 1 -17.32 -9.51 9.25
N GLU A 2 -17.70 -9.94 8.04
CA GLU A 2 -16.70 -10.12 6.98
C GLU A 2 -16.04 -8.75 6.76
N ASN A 3 -14.75 -8.64 7.04
CA ASN A 3 -14.05 -7.37 6.87
C ASN A 3 -14.01 -7.07 5.38
N LEU A 4 -14.50 -5.90 4.98
CA LEU A 4 -14.54 -5.49 3.58
C LEU A 4 -13.15 -5.50 2.91
N LEU A 5 -12.06 -5.49 3.70
CA LEU A 5 -10.67 -5.51 3.25
C LEU A 5 -9.99 -6.88 3.26
N ASP A 6 -10.60 -7.93 3.84
CA ASP A 6 -9.92 -9.23 4.13
C ASP A 6 -9.36 -9.94 2.89
N SER A 7 -9.83 -9.59 1.69
CA SER A 7 -9.45 -10.24 0.44
C SER A 7 -8.61 -9.38 -0.52
N TRP A 8 -8.50 -8.07 -0.29
CA TRP A 8 -7.88 -7.18 -1.28
C TRP A 8 -7.20 -5.94 -0.70
N GLY A 9 -7.41 -5.58 0.56
CA GLY A 9 -6.88 -4.33 1.14
C GLY A 9 -5.36 -4.25 1.07
N LEU A 10 -4.65 -5.32 1.44
CA LEU A 10 -3.19 -5.39 1.35
C LEU A 10 -2.69 -5.35 -0.09
N THR A 11 -3.37 -6.06 -1.00
CA THR A 11 -3.02 -6.04 -2.43
C THR A 11 -3.19 -4.64 -3.02
N VAL A 12 -4.27 -3.94 -2.69
CA VAL A 12 -4.49 -2.55 -3.13
C VAL A 12 -3.43 -1.62 -2.54
N ALA A 13 -3.13 -1.69 -1.25
CA ALA A 13 -2.07 -0.88 -0.64
C ALA A 13 -0.71 -1.13 -1.30
N THR A 14 -0.40 -2.39 -1.63
CA THR A 14 0.87 -2.81 -2.25
C THR A 14 1.02 -2.33 -3.69
N PHE A 15 -0.02 -2.45 -4.52
CA PHE A 15 0.06 -2.18 -5.95
C PHE A 15 -0.42 -0.79 -6.37
N SER A 16 -1.09 -0.03 -5.50
CA SER A 16 -1.51 1.36 -5.82
C SER A 16 -0.35 2.28 -6.22
N PRO A 17 0.85 2.22 -5.59
CA PRO A 17 2.00 3.00 -6.04
C PRO A 17 2.41 2.71 -7.49
N LEU A 18 2.29 1.45 -7.92
CA LEU A 18 2.60 1.05 -9.30
C LEU A 18 1.62 1.70 -10.29
N VAL A 19 0.34 1.80 -9.93
CA VAL A 19 -0.65 2.53 -10.74
C VAL A 19 -0.26 4.00 -10.87
N GLY A 20 0.12 4.66 -9.77
CA GLY A 20 0.61 6.05 -9.81
C GLY A 20 1.83 6.22 -10.73
N ALA A 21 2.79 5.30 -10.65
CA ALA A 21 3.97 5.30 -11.52
C ALA A 21 3.62 5.08 -13.00
N LEU A 22 2.66 4.21 -13.31
CA LEU A 22 2.17 4.03 -14.68
C LEU A 22 1.45 5.28 -15.21
N VAL A 23 0.72 6.00 -14.37
CA VAL A 23 0.10 7.28 -14.75
C VAL A 23 1.19 8.32 -15.03
N MET A 24 2.22 8.42 -14.19
CA MET A 24 3.38 9.29 -14.44
C MET A 24 4.08 8.95 -15.75
N PHE A 25 4.22 7.67 -16.09
CA PHE A 25 4.87 7.23 -17.33
C PHE A 25 4.23 7.82 -18.60
N LEU A 26 2.93 8.13 -18.56
CA LEU A 26 2.20 8.73 -19.69
C LEU A 26 2.35 10.26 -19.77
N ILE A 27 2.99 10.89 -18.79
CA ILE A 27 3.14 12.35 -18.68
C ILE A 27 4.57 12.74 -19.07
N PRO A 28 4.75 13.75 -19.94
CA PRO A 28 6.07 14.27 -20.29
C PRO A 28 6.89 14.66 -19.07
N LYS A 29 8.21 14.45 -19.11
CA LYS A 29 9.11 14.72 -17.98
C LYS A 29 9.18 16.20 -17.59
N GLU A 30 8.87 17.10 -18.52
CA GLU A 30 8.90 18.56 -18.31
C GLU A 30 7.79 19.03 -17.36
N LYS A 31 6.75 18.20 -17.18
CA LYS A 31 5.59 18.44 -16.32
C LYS A 31 5.85 17.99 -14.89
N GLU A 32 6.90 18.54 -14.29
CA GLU A 32 7.39 18.16 -12.96
C GLU A 32 6.30 18.31 -11.87
N TYR A 33 5.49 19.38 -11.95
CA TYR A 33 4.42 19.63 -11.00
C TYR A 33 3.36 18.51 -11.02
N GLU A 34 2.99 18.03 -12.21
CA GLU A 34 2.05 16.93 -12.37
C GLU A 34 2.59 15.62 -11.78
N HIS A 35 3.87 15.31 -12.00
CA HIS A 35 4.51 14.14 -11.38
C HIS A 35 4.48 14.22 -9.85
N LYS A 36 4.82 15.37 -9.28
CA LYS A 36 4.76 15.61 -7.83
C LYS A 36 3.35 15.43 -7.26
N MET A 37 2.34 15.97 -7.95
CA MET A 37 0.94 15.84 -7.56
C MET A 37 0.47 14.38 -7.60
N ILE A 38 0.82 13.63 -8.63
CA ILE A 38 0.48 12.20 -8.73
C ILE A 38 1.17 11.41 -7.62
N ALA A 39 2.44 11.71 -7.31
CA ALA A 39 3.17 11.05 -6.24
C ALA A 39 2.46 11.26 -4.90
N LEU A 40 2.12 12.53 -4.60
CA LEU A 40 1.47 12.91 -3.36
C LEU A 40 0.08 12.28 -3.24
N ILE A 41 -0.77 12.42 -4.27
CA ILE A 41 -2.12 11.85 -4.26
C ILE A 41 -2.07 10.32 -4.10
N THR A 42 -1.18 9.64 -4.82
CA THR A 42 -1.04 8.19 -4.74
C THR A 42 -0.56 7.76 -3.34
N SER A 43 0.42 8.47 -2.76
CA SER A 43 0.90 8.18 -1.40
C SER A 43 -0.17 8.40 -0.33
N LEU A 44 -0.98 9.47 -0.45
CA LEU A 44 -2.06 9.77 0.47
C LEU A 44 -3.20 8.76 0.36
N TRP A 45 -3.50 8.29 -0.86
CA TRP A 45 -4.43 7.19 -1.08
C TRP A 45 -3.97 5.90 -0.39
N VAL A 46 -2.69 5.53 -0.54
CA VAL A 46 -2.13 4.34 0.13
C VAL A 46 -2.15 4.51 1.65
N ALA A 47 -1.84 5.71 2.17
CA ALA A 47 -1.95 6.03 3.59
C ALA A 47 -3.39 5.90 4.11
N PHE A 48 -4.38 6.35 3.34
CA PHE A 48 -5.78 6.18 3.67
C PHE A 48 -6.16 4.69 3.76
N VAL A 49 -5.74 3.87 2.81
CA VAL A 49 -5.97 2.40 2.85
C VAL A 49 -5.26 1.78 4.07
N GLY A 50 -4.02 2.19 4.36
CA GLY A 50 -3.28 1.72 5.54
C GLY A 50 -3.96 2.07 6.86
N LEU A 51 -4.57 3.26 6.97
CA LEU A 51 -5.35 3.66 8.13
C LEU A 51 -6.64 2.84 8.26
N MET A 52 -7.31 2.52 7.15
CA MET A 52 -8.50 1.64 7.17
C MET A 52 -8.13 0.23 7.65
N LEU A 53 -6.98 -0.30 7.22
CA LEU A 53 -6.47 -1.58 7.71
C LEU A 53 -6.20 -1.56 9.21
N LEU A 54 -5.66 -0.47 9.75
CA LEU A 54 -5.48 -0.31 11.20
C LEU A 54 -6.81 -0.27 11.95
N ILE A 55 -7.78 0.52 11.49
CA ILE A 55 -9.06 0.72 12.18
C ILE A 55 -9.84 -0.60 12.31
N TRP A 56 -9.72 -1.51 11.34
CA TRP A 56 -10.41 -2.80 11.34
C TRP A 56 -9.53 -3.97 11.80
N PHE A 57 -8.26 -3.71 12.17
CA PHE A 57 -7.37 -4.75 12.67
C PHE A 57 -7.79 -5.20 14.08
N ASP A 58 -7.89 -6.51 14.29
CA ASP A 58 -8.20 -7.10 15.60
C ASP A 58 -6.92 -7.14 16.46
N LEU A 59 -6.77 -6.15 17.36
CA LEU A 59 -5.61 -6.04 18.23
C LEU A 59 -5.54 -7.13 19.32
N ASP A 60 -6.66 -7.81 19.61
CA ASP A 60 -6.69 -8.91 20.58
C ASP A 60 -6.15 -10.23 19.99
N ALA A 61 -5.99 -10.28 18.65
CA ALA A 61 -5.51 -11.46 17.93
C ALA A 61 -4.31 -11.14 17.03
N THR A 62 -3.28 -10.54 17.63
CA THR A 62 -2.03 -10.15 16.97
C THR A 62 -1.10 -11.31 16.64
N ASP A 63 -1.36 -12.50 17.21
CA ASP A 63 -0.61 -13.74 17.02
C ASP A 63 -0.95 -14.48 15.72
N ARG A 64 -2.04 -14.09 15.05
CA ARG A 64 -2.48 -14.64 13.76
C ARG A 64 -2.38 -13.60 12.64
N LEU A 65 -2.18 -14.10 11.42
CA LEU A 65 -2.29 -13.28 10.21
C LEU A 65 -3.75 -12.90 9.96
N GLN A 66 -3.97 -11.61 9.68
CA GLN A 66 -5.24 -11.02 9.29
C GLN A 66 -5.15 -10.50 7.85
N TYR A 67 -6.28 -10.22 7.20
CA TYR A 67 -6.32 -9.75 5.80
C TYR A 67 -5.58 -10.68 4.82
N VAL A 68 -5.69 -12.00 5.03
CA VAL A 68 -4.89 -12.98 4.30
C VAL A 68 -5.41 -13.17 2.87
N VAL A 69 -4.54 -12.86 1.92
CA VAL A 69 -4.71 -13.19 0.50
C VAL A 69 -3.84 -14.38 0.18
N ASP A 70 -4.47 -15.49 -0.21
CA ASP A 70 -3.79 -16.71 -0.61
C ASP A 70 -4.27 -17.16 -1.99
N LYS A 71 -3.41 -16.99 -2.99
CA LYS A 71 -3.69 -17.34 -4.39
C LYS A 71 -2.51 -18.10 -4.99
N SER A 72 -2.80 -19.09 -5.84
CA SER A 72 -1.74 -19.73 -6.64
C SER A 72 -1.14 -18.72 -7.62
N TRP A 73 0.19 -18.61 -7.65
CA TRP A 73 0.90 -17.76 -8.61
C TRP A 73 1.43 -18.60 -9.77
N ILE A 74 2.32 -19.57 -9.48
CA ILE A 74 2.94 -20.44 -10.50
C ILE A 74 2.73 -21.89 -10.09
N GLN A 75 1.74 -22.54 -10.70
CA GLN A 75 1.35 -23.91 -10.36
C GLN A 75 2.48 -24.92 -10.58
N ALA A 76 3.27 -24.76 -11.66
CA ALA A 76 4.34 -25.69 -12.02
C ALA A 76 5.40 -25.87 -10.91
N ILE A 77 5.60 -24.85 -10.07
CA ILE A 77 6.56 -24.88 -8.95
C ILE A 77 5.86 -24.79 -7.60
N HIS A 78 4.52 -24.92 -7.55
CA HIS A 78 3.72 -24.76 -6.35
C HIS A 78 3.92 -23.40 -5.63
N SER A 79 4.24 -22.34 -6.39
CA SER A 79 4.40 -20.99 -5.83
C SER A 79 3.04 -20.33 -5.60
N ARG A 80 2.92 -19.63 -4.48
CA ARG A 80 1.69 -18.98 -4.02
C ARG A 80 1.98 -17.53 -3.62
N TYR A 81 1.06 -16.64 -3.98
CA TYR A 81 0.97 -15.30 -3.42
C TYR A 81 0.21 -15.41 -2.10
N VAL A 82 0.95 -15.51 -1.00
CA VAL A 82 0.41 -15.51 0.36
C VAL A 82 0.87 -14.23 1.04
N VAL A 83 -0.07 -13.33 1.28
CA VAL A 83 0.19 -12.04 1.95
C VAL A 83 -0.84 -11.86 3.05
N GLY A 84 -0.40 -11.39 4.21
CA GLY A 84 -1.25 -11.11 5.36
C GLY A 84 -0.56 -10.10 6.26
N LEU A 85 -1.29 -9.62 7.27
CA LEU A 85 -0.82 -8.64 8.23
C LEU A 85 -0.91 -9.23 9.64
N ASP A 86 0.18 -9.21 10.39
CA ASP A 86 0.23 -9.57 11.81
C ASP A 86 0.52 -8.33 12.69
N GLY A 87 0.58 -8.52 14.01
CA GLY A 87 0.85 -7.44 14.95
C GLY A 87 2.21 -6.76 14.78
N ILE A 88 3.20 -7.41 14.17
CA ILE A 88 4.54 -6.85 13.92
C ILE A 88 4.56 -6.05 12.61
N SER A 89 3.93 -6.58 11.58
CA SER A 89 3.89 -5.97 10.25
C SER A 89 2.99 -4.74 10.22
N LEU A 90 1.95 -4.67 11.07
CA LEU A 90 1.04 -3.52 11.14
C LEU A 90 1.78 -2.19 11.44
N PRO A 91 2.59 -2.06 12.51
CA PRO A 91 3.39 -0.85 12.74
C PRO A 91 4.34 -0.50 11.58
N LEU A 92 4.95 -1.50 10.93
CA LEU A 92 5.87 -1.29 9.81
C LEU A 92 5.13 -0.77 8.56
N LEU A 93 3.94 -1.30 8.30
CA LEU A 93 3.06 -0.79 7.25
C LEU A 93 2.67 0.65 7.53
N LEU A 94 2.22 0.96 8.76
CA LEU A 94 1.85 2.31 9.17
C LEU A 94 3.00 3.30 9.07
N LEU A 95 4.19 2.90 9.50
CA LEU A 95 5.40 3.69 9.36
C LEU A 95 5.69 3.99 7.88
N THR A 96 5.60 2.99 7.01
CA THR A 96 5.84 3.15 5.58
C THR A 96 4.86 4.14 4.97
N VAL A 97 3.56 3.96 5.21
CA VAL A 97 2.53 4.82 4.60
C VAL A 97 2.51 6.24 5.19
N LEU A 98 3.09 6.45 6.38
CA LEU A 98 3.30 7.77 6.95
C LEU A 98 4.55 8.45 6.39
N ILE A 99 5.67 7.74 6.28
CA ILE A 99 6.95 8.32 5.86
C ILE A 99 6.92 8.74 4.39
N VAL A 100 6.34 7.93 3.50
CA VAL A 100 6.34 8.21 2.05
C VAL A 100 5.74 9.58 1.69
N PRO A 101 4.52 9.95 2.12
CA PRO A 101 3.98 11.28 1.82
C PRO A 101 4.82 12.41 2.44
N LEU A 102 5.40 12.20 3.63
CA LEU A 102 6.29 13.18 4.26
C LEU A 102 7.56 13.39 3.44
N CYS A 103 8.17 12.32 2.92
CA CYS A 103 9.32 12.41 2.02
C CYS A 103 8.99 13.18 0.74
N ILE A 104 7.81 12.94 0.14
CA ILE A 104 7.36 13.66 -1.06
C ILE A 104 7.23 15.15 -0.76
N VAL A 105 6.57 15.53 0.34
CA VAL A 105 6.44 16.93 0.78
C VAL A 105 7.80 17.57 1.07
N TYR A 106 8.70 16.85 1.73
CA TYR A 106 10.05 17.34 2.00
C TYR A 106 10.85 17.60 0.72
N SER A 107 10.74 16.71 -0.27
CA SER A 107 11.41 16.82 -1.56
C SER A 107 10.79 17.84 -2.52
N TRP A 108 9.69 18.51 -2.15
CA TRP A 108 8.86 19.30 -3.08
C TRP A 108 9.63 20.36 -3.87
N ASN A 109 10.65 20.98 -3.27
CA ASN A 109 11.49 21.99 -3.92
C ASN A 109 12.88 21.47 -4.36
N HIS A 110 13.10 20.16 -4.26
CA HIS A 110 14.38 19.48 -4.53
C HIS A 110 14.16 18.17 -5.30
N PHE A 111 13.18 18.17 -6.20
CA PHE A 111 12.77 16.99 -6.97
C PHE A 111 13.67 16.73 -8.18
#